data_AF-A0A6P9AYY7-F1
#
_entry.id   AF-A0A6P9AYY7-F1
#
_cell.length_a   1.000
_cell.length_b   1.000
_cell.length_c   1.000
_cell.angle_alpha   90.00
_cell.angle_beta   90.00
_cell.angle_gamma   90.00
#
_symmetry.space_group_name_H-M   'P 1'
#
loop_
_entity.id
_entity.type
_entity.pdbx_description
1 polymer ?
#
loop_
_entity_poly.entity_id
_entity_poly.type
_entity_poly.pdbx_seq_one_letter_code
_entity_poly.pdbx_strand_id
1 'polypeptide(L)'
;MSIINSFFFSFSCSPHRYLLYDMVKYLYSVMHRPFLLYPLPSPIYHLIARFFEMNPFEPSITRDKVDRFHISDKKFPDLPGLEDLGVNPTPLEMKAIEVLRRHRQSFWVDAELEDAKPATPVTHM
;
A
#
# COMPACT_ATOMS: atom_id res chain seq x y z
N MET A 1 8.98 31.78 26.49
CA MET A 1 9.05 32.12 25.05
C MET A 1 9.41 30.86 24.27
N SER A 2 8.53 29.85 24.26
CA SER A 2 8.73 28.64 23.43
C SER A 2 7.74 28.70 22.28
N ILE A 3 8.22 29.17 21.13
CA ILE A 3 7.53 28.99 19.87
C ILE A 3 7.62 27.49 19.58
N ILE A 4 6.50 26.79 19.74
CA ILE A 4 6.35 25.41 19.29
C ILE A 4 6.51 25.48 17.78
N ASN A 5 7.68 25.11 17.28
CA ASN A 5 7.94 24.95 15.85
C ASN A 5 6.95 23.90 15.33
N SER A 6 5.84 24.37 14.75
CA SER A 6 4.87 23.52 14.08
C SER A 6 5.44 23.17 12.71
N PHE A 7 6.46 22.33 12.70
CA PHE A 7 7.03 21.78 11.49
C PHE A 7 6.13 20.64 11.01
N PHE A 8 5.51 20.84 9.84
CA PHE A 8 4.78 19.77 9.18
C PHE A 8 5.79 18.82 8.54
N PHE A 9 5.75 17.55 8.93
CA PHE A 9 6.56 16.48 8.33
C PHE A 9 5.72 15.67 7.35
N SER A 10 6.35 15.24 6.25
CA SER A 10 5.73 14.35 5.28
C SER A 10 6.35 12.96 5.37
N PHE A 11 5.63 12.03 6.00
CA PHE A 11 6.07 10.63 6.14
C PHE A 11 5.76 9.76 4.91
N SER A 12 5.12 10.32 3.87
CA SER A 12 4.67 9.58 2.70
C SER A 12 5.77 9.20 1.70
N CYS A 13 7.03 9.57 1.95
CA CYS A 13 8.14 9.25 1.06
C CYS A 13 8.77 7.88 1.42
N SER A 14 8.16 6.81 0.91
CA SER A 14 8.80 5.48 0.79
C SER A 14 9.97 5.56 -0.23
N PRO A 15 11.06 4.79 -0.05
CA PRO A 15 12.24 4.80 -0.93
C PRO A 15 11.90 4.45 -2.38
N HIS A 16 10.84 3.68 -2.58
CA HIS A 16 10.34 3.30 -3.88
C HIS A 16 8.84 3.62 -3.99
N ARG A 17 8.46 4.20 -5.13
CA ARG A 17 7.06 4.34 -5.55
C ARG A 17 6.74 3.21 -6.52
N TYR A 18 5.52 2.71 -6.44
CA TYR A 18 5.07 1.64 -7.31
C TYR A 18 3.69 2.01 -7.85
N LEU A 19 3.36 1.51 -9.04
CA LEU A 19 1.98 1.57 -9.52
C LEU A 19 1.12 0.66 -8.65
N LEU A 20 -0.12 1.07 -8.39
CA LEU A 20 -1.08 0.25 -7.66
C LEU A 20 -1.21 -1.15 -8.28
N TYR A 21 -1.21 -1.23 -9.61
CA TYR A 21 -1.25 -2.49 -10.35
C TYR A 21 -0.05 -3.40 -10.02
N ASP A 22 1.16 -2.88 -10.07
CA ASP A 22 2.38 -3.64 -9.81
C ASP A 22 2.51 -4.03 -8.34
N MET A 23 2.09 -3.16 -7.41
CA MET A 23 2.03 -3.48 -5.98
C MET A 23 1.12 -4.67 -5.70
N VAL A 24 -0.10 -4.66 -6.25
CA VAL A 24 -1.06 -5.74 -6.04
C VAL A 24 -0.54 -7.02 -6.68
N LYS A 25 0.04 -6.94 -7.88
CA LYS A 25 0.67 -8.10 -8.53
C LYS A 25 1.78 -8.72 -7.66
N TYR A 26 2.63 -7.88 -7.06
CA TYR A 26 3.68 -8.32 -6.14
C TYR A 26 3.09 -8.97 -4.88
N LEU A 27 2.07 -8.36 -4.27
CA LEU A 27 1.37 -8.91 -3.12
C LEU A 27 0.83 -10.32 -3.39
N TYR A 28 0.16 -10.52 -4.53
CA TYR A 28 -0.35 -11.83 -4.94
C TYR A 28 0.76 -12.85 -5.24
N SER A 29 1.88 -12.39 -5.80
CA SER A 29 3.07 -13.23 -6.01
C SER A 29 3.63 -13.72 -4.68
N VAL A 30 3.77 -12.84 -3.69
CA VAL A 30 4.29 -13.18 -2.35
C VAL A 30 3.33 -14.13 -1.61
N MET A 31 2.02 -13.98 -1.81
CA MET A 31 1.01 -14.86 -1.20
C MET A 31 0.85 -16.21 -1.90
N HIS A 32 1.43 -16.40 -3.09
CA HIS A 32 1.20 -17.56 -3.97
C HIS A 32 -0.29 -17.83 -4.23
N ARG A 33 -1.07 -16.78 -4.52
CA ARG A 33 -2.49 -16.89 -4.89
C ARG A 33 -2.69 -16.56 -6.36
N PRO A 34 -3.65 -17.20 -7.06
CA PRO A 34 -3.97 -16.85 -8.44
C PRO A 34 -4.45 -15.40 -8.49
N PHE A 35 -3.93 -14.63 -9.45
CA PHE A 35 -4.21 -13.22 -9.60
C PHE A 35 -5.26 -13.00 -10.70
N LEU A 36 -6.46 -12.58 -10.31
CA LEU A 36 -7.56 -12.26 -11.22
C LEU A 36 -7.89 -10.77 -11.10
N LEU A 37 -7.54 -10.01 -12.15
CA LEU A 37 -7.90 -8.60 -12.26
C LEU A 37 -9.17 -8.45 -13.09
N TYR A 38 -10.06 -7.58 -12.64
CA TYR A 38 -11.22 -7.16 -13.41
C TYR A 38 -11.38 -5.64 -13.32
N PRO A 39 -11.52 -4.93 -14.45
CA PRO A 39 -11.77 -3.49 -14.43
C PRO A 39 -13.21 -3.21 -13.98
N LEU A 40 -13.36 -2.74 -12.75
CA LEU A 40 -14.64 -2.28 -12.21
C LEU A 40 -14.78 -0.77 -12.41
N PRO A 41 -15.87 -0.30 -13.06
CA PRO A 41 -16.20 1.11 -13.11
C PRO A 41 -16.38 1.70 -11.70
N SER A 42 -15.85 2.89 -11.45
CA SER A 42 -15.97 3.62 -10.18
C SER A 42 -17.39 3.67 -9.60
N PRO A 43 -18.47 3.98 -10.35
CA PRO A 43 -19.81 4.07 -9.77
C PRO A 43 -20.30 2.73 -9.22
N ILE A 44 -19.99 1.61 -9.89
CA ILE A 44 -20.37 0.27 -9.43
C ILE A 44 -19.62 -0.05 -8.13
N TYR A 45 -18.34 0.31 -8.07
CA TYR A 45 -17.52 0.07 -6.89
C TYR A 45 -18.00 0.91 -5.68
N HIS A 46 -18.47 2.14 -5.90
CA HIS A 46 -19.11 2.94 -4.85
C HIS A 46 -20.45 2.39 -4.37
N LEU A 47 -21.26 1.81 -5.26
CA LEU A 47 -22.53 1.18 -4.86
C LEU A 47 -22.29 -0.05 -3.98
N ILE A 48 -21.30 -0.87 -4.33
CA ILE A 48 -20.87 -2.01 -3.52
C ILE A 48 -20.37 -1.53 -2.16
N ALA A 49 -19.51 -0.50 -2.13
CA ALA A 49 -19.01 0.07 -0.87
C ALA A 49 -20.15 0.60 0.02
N ARG A 50 -21.14 1.28 -0.56
CA ARG A 50 -22.32 1.76 0.16
C ARG A 50 -23.15 0.63 0.75
N PHE A 51 -23.25 -0.51 0.06
CA PHE A 51 -23.94 -1.68 0.60
C PHE A 51 -23.19 -2.26 1.82
N PHE A 52 -21.86 -2.30 1.76
CA PHE A 52 -21.04 -2.74 2.90
C PHE A 52 -21.12 -1.79 4.10
N GLU A 53 -21.24 -0.48 3.89
CA GLU A 53 -21.40 0.53 4.95
C GLU A 53 -22.70 0.41 5.75
N MET A 54 -23.76 -0.18 5.19
CA MET A 54 -25.01 -0.37 5.91
C MET A 54 -24.93 -1.46 6.99
N ASN A 55 -23.85 -2.26 7.02
CA ASN A 55 -23.68 -3.27 8.05
C ASN A 55 -23.23 -2.63 9.38
N PRO A 56 -23.82 -3.04 10.52
CA PRO A 56 -23.47 -2.52 11.84
C PRO A 56 -22.10 -3.01 12.36
N PHE A 57 -21.42 -3.89 11.63
CA PHE A 57 -20.06 -4.35 11.93
C PHE A 57 -19.03 -3.44 11.26
N GLU A 58 -17.78 -3.46 11.73
CA GLU A 58 -16.69 -2.70 11.10
C GLU A 58 -16.59 -3.05 9.60
N PRO A 59 -16.92 -2.11 8.70
CA PRO A 59 -16.98 -2.40 7.28
C PRO A 59 -15.55 -2.55 6.75
N SER A 60 -15.26 -3.69 6.10
CA SER A 60 -13.95 -3.92 5.48
C SER A 60 -13.69 -3.01 4.26
N ILE A 61 -14.77 -2.60 3.58
CA ILE A 61 -14.79 -1.76 2.38
C ILE A 61 -15.75 -0.58 2.64
N THR A 62 -15.23 0.63 2.51
CA THR A 62 -15.93 1.91 2.71
C THR A 62 -15.69 2.79 1.49
N ARG A 63 -16.60 3.71 1.17
CA ARG A 63 -16.47 4.65 0.06
C ARG A 63 -15.19 5.46 0.13
N ASP A 64 -14.87 5.99 1.32
CA ASP A 64 -13.62 6.74 1.54
C ASP A 64 -12.37 5.91 1.22
N LYS A 65 -12.40 4.62 1.56
CA LYS A 65 -11.30 3.70 1.30
C LYS A 65 -11.11 3.45 -0.21
N VAL A 66 -12.22 3.35 -0.94
CA VAL A 66 -12.21 3.26 -2.40
C VAL A 66 -11.56 4.50 -3.01
N ASP A 67 -12.06 5.69 -2.67
CA ASP A 67 -11.53 6.95 -3.21
C ASP A 67 -10.05 7.13 -2.87
N ARG A 68 -9.66 6.82 -1.63
CA ARG A 68 -8.28 6.89 -1.16
C ARG A 68 -7.32 6.01 -1.95
N PHE A 69 -7.72 4.79 -2.33
CA PHE A 69 -6.87 3.92 -3.14
C PHE A 69 -6.69 4.39 -4.58
N HIS A 70 -7.61 5.20 -5.11
CA HIS A 70 -7.52 5.74 -6.47
C HIS A 70 -6.83 7.11 -6.54
N ILE A 71 -6.58 7.74 -5.38
CA ILE A 71 -5.80 8.98 -5.30
C ILE A 71 -4.32 8.63 -5.26
N SER A 72 -3.54 9.25 -6.15
CA SER A 72 -2.08 9.06 -6.18
C SER A 72 -1.39 9.85 -5.07
N ASP A 73 -0.40 9.23 -4.43
CA ASP A 73 0.47 9.88 -3.44
C ASP A 73 1.29 11.01 -4.09
N LYS A 74 1.20 12.22 -3.53
CA LYS A 74 1.93 13.40 -4.00
C LYS A 74 3.33 13.46 -3.40
N LYS A 75 4.32 13.79 -4.22
CA LYS A 75 5.67 14.13 -3.75
C LYS A 75 5.70 15.58 -3.31
N PHE A 76 6.21 15.82 -2.12
CA PHE A 76 6.50 17.16 -1.63
C PHE A 76 8.00 17.31 -1.41
N PRO A 77 8.75 17.87 -2.38
CA PRO A 77 10.19 18.06 -2.25
C PRO A 77 10.54 19.14 -1.22
N ASP A 78 9.60 20.03 -0.90
CA ASP A 78 9.82 21.20 -0.04
C ASP A 78 9.64 20.90 1.46
N LEU A 79 9.17 19.70 1.82
CA LEU A 79 8.95 19.29 3.21
C LEU A 79 10.10 18.42 3.72
N PRO A 80 10.48 18.55 5.00
CA PRO A 80 11.48 17.68 5.59
C PRO A 80 10.97 16.23 5.62
N GLY A 81 11.88 15.33 5.26
CA GLY A 81 11.60 13.92 5.07
C GLY A 81 11.96 13.07 6.29
N LEU A 82 11.80 11.76 6.15
CA LEU A 82 12.16 10.80 7.19
C LEU A 82 13.69 10.79 7.45
N GLU A 83 14.48 11.10 6.42
CA GLU A 83 15.95 11.19 6.49
C GLU A 83 16.41 12.30 7.46
N ASP A 84 15.68 13.42 7.53
CA ASP A 84 15.97 14.53 8.44
C ASP A 84 15.75 14.17 9.92
N LEU A 85 14.97 13.12 10.19
CA LEU A 85 14.80 12.55 11.54
C LEU A 85 15.89 11.52 11.89
N GLY A 86 16.82 11.23 10.98
CA GLY A 86 17.85 10.21 11.16
C GLY A 86 17.34 8.77 11.02
N VAL A 87 16.17 8.58 10.40
CA VAL A 87 15.59 7.25 10.15
C VAL A 87 15.68 6.93 8.65
N ASN A 88 16.44 5.89 8.32
CA ASN A 88 16.50 5.38 6.96
C ASN A 88 15.25 4.58 6.64
N PRO A 89 14.49 4.92 5.57
CA PRO A 89 13.28 4.21 5.26
C PRO A 89 13.61 2.83 4.69
N THR A 90 12.93 1.80 5.18
CA THR A 90 13.12 0.42 4.72
C THR A 90 12.22 0.13 3.51
N PRO A 91 12.72 -0.54 2.46
CA PRO A 91 11.92 -0.88 1.30
C PRO A 91 10.87 -1.96 1.63
N LEU A 92 9.75 -1.93 0.91
CA LEU A 92 8.60 -2.78 1.17
C LEU A 92 8.92 -4.27 1.02
N GLU A 93 9.77 -4.61 0.05
CA GLU A 93 10.13 -5.99 -0.30
C GLU A 93 10.72 -6.74 0.90
N MET A 94 11.53 -6.05 1.71
CA MET A 94 12.20 -6.63 2.89
C MET A 94 11.21 -6.94 4.02
N LYS A 95 10.11 -6.19 4.12
CA LYS A 95 9.13 -6.32 5.22
C LYS A 95 7.81 -6.96 4.82
N ALA A 96 7.55 -7.12 3.53
CA ALA A 96 6.33 -7.73 3.02
C ALA A 96 6.13 -9.16 3.53
N ILE A 97 7.20 -9.97 3.59
CA ILE A 97 7.11 -11.37 3.99
C ILE A 97 6.61 -11.55 5.42
N GLU A 98 7.06 -10.70 6.35
CA GLU A 98 6.72 -10.78 7.77
C GLU A 98 5.20 -10.62 7.97
N VAL A 99 4.59 -9.66 7.26
CA VAL A 99 3.16 -9.35 7.37
C VAL A 99 2.31 -10.37 6.60
N LEU A 100 2.79 -10.82 5.44
CA LEU A 100 2.01 -11.64 4.51
C LEU A 100 2.08 -13.14 4.81
N ARG A 101 3.02 -13.58 5.65
CA ARG A 101 3.15 -15.00 6.03
C ARG A 101 1.84 -15.58 6.55
N ARG A 102 1.02 -14.79 7.26
CA ARG A 102 -0.28 -15.21 7.79
C ARG A 102 -1.34 -15.53 6.72
N HIS A 103 -1.19 -15.03 5.48
CA HIS A 103 -2.18 -15.20 4.40
C HIS A 103 -1.78 -16.27 3.37
N ARG A 104 -0.57 -16.84 3.49
CA ARG A 104 -0.10 -17.92 2.62
C ARG A 104 -0.89 -19.21 2.88
N GLN A 105 -1.07 -20.02 1.84
CA GLN A 105 -1.55 -21.40 2.04
C GLN A 105 -0.48 -22.19 2.79
N SER A 106 -0.89 -23.15 3.63
CA SER A 106 0.00 -23.98 4.46
C SER A 106 1.17 -24.59 3.69
N PHE A 107 0.95 -24.98 2.43
CA PHE A 107 1.98 -25.56 1.56
C PHE A 107 3.11 -24.59 1.20
N TRP A 108 2.85 -23.27 1.15
CA TRP A 108 3.82 -22.25 0.72
C TRP A 108 4.35 -21.39 1.87
N VAL A 109 4.06 -21.73 3.13
CA VAL A 109 4.45 -20.92 4.31
C VAL A 109 5.97 -20.78 4.45
N ASP A 110 6.71 -21.83 4.09
CA ASP A 110 8.17 -21.91 4.20
C ASP A 110 8.90 -21.60 2.88
N ALA A 111 8.17 -21.18 1.84
CA ALA A 111 8.79 -20.74 0.59
C ALA A 111 9.61 -19.45 0.79
N GLU A 112 10.81 -19.42 0.21
CA GLU A 112 11.75 -18.30 0.35
C GLU A 112 11.26 -17.05 -0.42
N LEU A 113 11.75 -15.89 0.00
CA LEU A 113 11.37 -14.59 -0.58
C LEU A 113 11.89 -14.42 -2.03
N GLU A 114 12.98 -15.10 -2.38
CA GLU A 114 13.67 -15.01 -3.67
C GLU A 114 12.83 -15.48 -4.86
N ASP A 115 11.77 -16.27 -4.62
CA ASP A 115 10.86 -16.73 -5.67
C ASP A 115 9.89 -15.64 -6.17
N ALA A 116 9.71 -14.57 -5.40
CA ALA A 116 8.82 -13.47 -5.76
C ALA A 116 9.59 -12.39 -6.55
N LYS A 117 9.22 -12.23 -7.84
CA LYS A 117 9.78 -11.14 -8.67
C LYS A 117 9.46 -9.79 -8.01
N PRO A 118 10.46 -8.93 -7.73
CA PRO A 118 10.21 -7.63 -7.11
C PRO A 118 9.34 -6.75 -7.99
N ALA A 119 8.53 -5.90 -7.35
CA ALA A 119 7.69 -4.94 -8.06
C ALA A 119 8.55 -3.92 -8.81
N THR A 120 8.11 -3.51 -10.00
CA THR A 120 8.80 -2.49 -10.80
C THR A 120 8.61 -1.11 -10.17
N PRO A 121 9.66 -0.46 -9.65
CA PRO A 121 9.52 0.87 -9.08
C PRO A 121 9.37 1.92 -10.19
N VAL A 122 8.49 2.89 -9.97
CA VAL A 122 8.28 4.03 -10.87
C VAL A 122 9.11 5.21 -10.41
N THR A 123 10.03 5.66 -11.26
CA THR A 123 10.89 6.82 -10.99
C THR A 123 10.25 8.15 -11.37
N HIS A 124 9.30 8.17 -12.30
CA HIS A 124 8.75 9.38 -12.91
C HIS A 124 7.22 9.45 -12.82
N MET A 125 6.75 10.44 -12.05
CA MET A 125 5.41 11.07 -12.10
C MET A 125 5.38 12.23 -11.14
#